data_AF-A0A415G5B7-F1
#
_entry.id   AF-A0A415G5B7-F1
#
_cell.length_a   1.000
_cell.length_b   1.000
_cell.length_c   1.000
_cell.angle_alpha   90.00
_cell.angle_beta   90.00
_cell.angle_gamma   90.00
#
_symmetry.space_group_name_H-M   'P 1'
#
loop_
_entity.id
_entity.type
_entity.pdbx_description
1 polymer ?
#
loop_
_entity_poly.entity_id
_entity_poly.type
_entity_poly.pdbx_seq_one_letter_code
_entity_poly.pdbx_strand_id
1 'polypeptide(L)'
;MITNASVTIYNKVYDREEGSNKYYRTILKGVNWQDVTKVLPSDSGVISADVAEVYVPFLVDTRKRYRSPVNFASAQDKNDFFTFAPEDIVVRGEITDELIKQKDVEHLKDKYGNVRIIAIVETNDNGSPALQHWKVTAE
;
A
#
# COMPACT_ATOMS: atom_id res chain seq x y z
N MET A 1 18.27 4.35 3.18
CA MET A 1 17.45 3.27 3.77
C MET A 1 17.86 1.93 3.15
N ILE A 2 17.98 0.84 3.92
CA ILE A 2 18.20 -0.50 3.35
C ILE A 2 16.87 -0.99 2.80
N THR A 3 16.82 -1.47 1.56
CA THR A 3 15.60 -1.96 0.90
C THR A 3 15.73 -3.44 0.60
N ASN A 4 14.66 -4.22 0.73
CA ASN A 4 14.68 -5.69 0.64
C ASN A 4 13.58 -6.29 -0.24
N ALA A 5 12.70 -5.46 -0.83
CA ALA A 5 11.55 -5.93 -1.58
C ALA A 5 11.12 -4.96 -2.69
N SER A 6 10.33 -5.50 -3.62
CA SER A 6 9.39 -4.74 -4.43
C SER A 6 8.00 -4.93 -3.84
N VAL A 7 7.13 -3.93 -3.97
CA VAL A 7 5.71 -4.01 -3.58
C VAL A 7 4.82 -3.54 -4.70
N THR A 8 3.62 -4.10 -4.75
CA THR A 8 2.55 -3.64 -5.62
C THR A 8 1.46 -3.04 -4.76
N ILE A 9 1.05 -1.82 -5.10
CA ILE A 9 -0.04 -1.11 -4.44
C ILE A 9 -1.23 -1.08 -5.40
N TYR A 10 -2.42 -1.29 -4.86
CA TYR A 10 -3.68 -1.04 -5.54
C TYR A 10 -4.40 0.09 -4.81
N ASN A 11 -4.43 1.26 -5.44
CA ASN A 11 -5.22 2.38 -4.92
C ASN A 11 -6.70 2.15 -5.23
N LYS A 12 -7.51 2.03 -4.17
CA LYS A 12 -8.95 1.76 -4.25
C LYS A 12 -9.70 3.08 -4.45
N VAL A 13 -10.53 3.15 -5.48
CA VAL A 13 -11.34 4.32 -5.80
C VAL A 13 -12.76 3.88 -6.07
N TYR A 14 -13.71 4.43 -5.31
CA TYR A 14 -15.12 4.16 -5.52
C TYR A 14 -15.63 4.94 -6.75
N ASP A 15 -16.11 4.20 -7.75
CA ASP A 15 -16.77 4.75 -8.91
C ASP A 15 -18.29 4.82 -8.64
N ARG A 16 -18.83 6.03 -8.61
CA ARG A 16 -20.26 6.26 -8.36
C ARG A 16 -21.15 5.92 -9.54
N GLU A 17 -20.63 5.97 -10.76
CA GLU A 17 -21.40 5.67 -11.97
C GLU A 17 -21.59 4.16 -12.11
N GLU A 18 -20.53 3.39 -11.88
CA GLU A 18 -20.57 1.92 -11.93
C GLU A 18 -21.03 1.30 -10.59
N GLY A 19 -21.07 2.09 -9.52
CA GLY A 19 -21.42 1.62 -8.18
C GLY A 19 -20.42 0.61 -7.60
N SER A 20 -19.18 0.62 -8.07
CA SER A 20 -18.16 -0.39 -7.75
C SER A 20 -16.78 0.23 -7.49
N ASN A 21 -15.85 -0.56 -6.93
CA ASN A 21 -14.48 -0.09 -6.69
C ASN A 21 -13.60 -0.37 -7.91
N LYS A 22 -12.90 0.66 -8.37
CA LYS A 22 -11.79 0.58 -9.33
C LYS A 22 -10.47 0.56 -8.57
N TYR A 23 -9.51 -0.21 -9.08
CA TYR A 23 -8.19 -0.34 -8.47
C TYR A 23 -7.10 0.11 -9.44
N TYR A 24 -6.27 1.05 -8.99
CA TYR A 24 -5.14 1.54 -9.79
C TYR A 24 -3.85 0.91 -9.29
N ARG A 25 -3.29 0.01 -10.10
CA ARG A 25 -2.07 -0.73 -9.73
C ARG A 25 -0.81 0.10 -9.94
N THR A 26 0.11 0.04 -8.99
CA THR A 26 1.45 0.64 -9.07
C THR A 26 2.50 -0.30 -8.48
N ILE A 27 3.58 -0.54 -9.23
CA ILE A 27 4.74 -1.30 -8.73
C ILE A 27 5.78 -0.32 -8.21
N LEU A 28 6.26 -0.56 -7.00
CA LEU A 28 7.33 0.18 -6.34
C LEU A 28 8.52 -0.74 -6.09
N LYS A 29 9.70 -0.37 -6.58
CA LYS A 29 10.94 -1.12 -6.43
C LYS A 29 11.88 -0.40 -5.47
N GLY A 30 12.56 -1.19 -4.63
CA GLY A 30 13.44 -0.63 -3.60
C GLY A 30 12.64 -0.12 -2.40
N VAL A 31 11.79 -0.97 -1.83
CA VAL A 31 11.13 -0.71 -0.55
C VAL A 31 11.70 -1.61 0.54
N ASN A 32 11.48 -1.25 1.80
CA ASN A 32 11.75 -2.14 2.93
C ASN A 32 10.43 -2.69 3.48
N TRP A 33 10.24 -4.00 3.38
CA TRP A 33 9.11 -4.72 3.93
C TRP A 33 9.54 -5.46 5.20
N GLN A 34 8.78 -5.27 6.28
CA GLN A 34 8.98 -5.97 7.55
C GLN A 34 7.66 -6.57 8.01
N ASP A 35 7.63 -7.89 8.13
CA ASP A 35 6.54 -8.58 8.82
C ASP A 35 6.77 -8.44 10.33
N VAL A 36 5.82 -7.83 11.02
CA VAL A 36 5.88 -7.51 12.45
C VAL A 36 4.67 -8.11 13.13
N THR A 37 4.92 -9.06 14.03
CA THR A 37 3.87 -9.53 14.95
C THR A 37 3.70 -8.50 16.06
N LYS A 38 2.62 -7.70 16.01
CA LYS A 38 2.28 -6.79 17.10
C LYS A 38 1.49 -7.55 18.15
N VAL A 39 2.04 -7.58 19.36
CA VAL A 39 1.41 -8.13 20.56
C VAL A 39 0.63 -6.98 21.20
N LEU A 40 -0.70 -6.98 21.01
CA LEU A 40 -1.58 -5.99 21.62
C LEU A 40 -2.22 -6.59 22.88
N PRO A 41 -2.13 -5.92 24.04
CA PRO A 41 -2.93 -6.30 25.20
C PRO A 41 -4.41 -6.00 24.91
N SER A 42 -5.29 -6.99 25.10
CA SER A 42 -6.75 -6.82 25.05
C SER A 42 -7.36 -7.24 26.39
N ASP A 43 -8.60 -6.81 26.64
CA ASP A 43 -9.35 -7.13 27.86
C ASP A 43 -9.62 -8.64 28.04
N SER A 44 -9.42 -9.45 26.99
CA SER A 44 -9.64 -10.91 26.98
C SER A 44 -8.37 -11.73 26.73
N GLY A 45 -7.19 -11.11 26.59
CA GLY A 45 -5.92 -11.79 26.37
C GLY A 45 -4.92 -11.01 25.51
N VAL A 46 -3.92 -11.71 24.97
CA VAL A 46 -2.98 -11.15 23.99
C VAL A 46 -3.52 -11.40 22.59
N ILE A 47 -3.68 -10.35 21.79
CA ILE A 47 -3.98 -10.50 20.35
C ILE A 47 -2.66 -10.35 19.60
N SER A 48 -2.32 -11.38 18.82
CA SER A 48 -1.25 -11.35 17.82
C SER A 48 -1.84 -10.87 16.50
N ALA A 49 -1.43 -9.69 16.03
CA ALA A 49 -1.82 -9.19 14.72
C ALA A 49 -0.63 -9.28 13.75
N ASP A 50 -0.86 -9.87 12.57
CA ASP A 50 0.12 -10.00 11.49
C ASP A 50 0.20 -8.68 10.70
N VAL A 51 0.97 -7.74 11.24
CA VAL A 51 1.12 -6.40 10.67
C VAL A 51 2.34 -6.37 9.74
N ALA A 52 2.23 -5.68 8.62
CA ALA A 52 3.36 -5.32 7.78
C ALA A 52 3.72 -3.83 7.98
N GLU A 53 4.98 -3.56 8.33
CA GLU A 53 5.54 -2.22 8.26
C GLU A 53 6.36 -2.08 6.97
N VAL A 54 5.87 -1.23 6.07
CA VAL A 54 6.47 -0.99 4.75
C VAL A 54 7.04 0.41 4.72
N TYR A 55 8.34 0.51 4.52
CA TYR A 55 9.04 1.78 4.42
C TYR A 55 9.35 2.05 2.94
N VAL A 56 8.78 3.13 2.42
CA VAL A 56 8.86 3.50 1.01
C VAL A 56 9.64 4.81 0.88
N PRO A 57 10.87 4.80 0.36
CA PRO A 57 11.63 6.03 0.12
C PRO A 57 10.87 7.00 -0.81
N PHE A 58 11.04 8.30 -0.62
CA PHE A 58 10.44 9.29 -1.55
C PHE A 58 10.99 9.17 -2.98
N LEU A 59 12.21 8.65 -3.11
CA LEU A 59 12.90 8.39 -4.36
C LEU A 59 12.71 6.94 -4.84
N VAL A 60 11.64 6.26 -4.40
CA VAL A 60 11.34 4.88 -4.80
C VAL A 60 11.26 4.75 -6.32
N ASP A 61 11.80 3.65 -6.86
CA ASP A 61 11.77 3.40 -8.29
C ASP A 61 10.37 2.93 -8.71
N THR A 62 9.70 3.75 -9.51
CA THR A 62 8.37 3.48 -10.04
C THR A 62 8.10 4.29 -11.30
N ARG A 63 7.11 3.84 -12.09
CA ARG A 63 6.68 4.51 -13.32
C ARG A 63 5.69 5.66 -13.06
N LYS A 64 5.07 5.70 -11.87
CA LYS A 64 4.02 6.67 -11.53
C LYS A 64 4.53 7.75 -10.58
N ARG A 65 3.84 8.89 -10.53
CA ARG A 65 4.19 9.98 -9.61
C ARG A 65 3.33 9.93 -8.35
N TYR A 66 3.95 10.18 -7.21
CA TYR A 66 3.20 10.29 -5.96
C TYR A 66 2.30 11.53 -5.98
N ARG A 67 1.09 11.40 -5.45
CA ARG A 67 0.20 12.49 -5.04
C ARG A 67 -0.33 12.21 -3.65
N SER A 68 -0.59 13.26 -2.88
CA SER A 68 -1.34 13.12 -1.63
C SER A 68 -2.75 12.56 -1.88
N PRO A 69 -3.37 11.88 -0.91
CA PRO A 69 -4.70 11.28 -1.07
C PRO A 69 -5.76 12.26 -1.61
N VAL A 70 -5.75 13.50 -1.12
CA VAL A 70 -6.67 14.56 -1.55
C VAL A 70 -6.48 14.93 -3.03
N ASN A 71 -5.21 15.04 -3.46
CA ASN A 71 -4.87 15.40 -4.83
C ASN A 71 -5.03 14.23 -5.80
N PHE A 72 -4.88 13.00 -5.32
CA PHE A 72 -5.15 11.79 -6.09
C PHE A 72 -6.65 11.61 -6.33
N ALA A 73 -7.49 11.80 -5.31
CA ALA A 73 -8.95 11.72 -5.45
C ALA A 73 -9.48 12.71 -6.50
N SER A 74 -8.96 13.93 -6.49
CA SER A 74 -9.33 15.02 -7.42
C SER A 74 -8.73 14.89 -8.83
N ALA A 75 -7.80 13.96 -9.06
CA ALA A 75 -7.17 13.80 -10.38
C ALA A 75 -8.17 13.19 -11.38
N GLN A 76 -8.27 13.78 -12.58
CA GLN A 76 -9.09 13.22 -13.67
C GLN A 76 -8.50 11.91 -14.19
N ASP A 77 -7.19 11.89 -14.47
CA ASP A 77 -6.47 10.67 -14.79
C ASP A 77 -5.66 10.20 -13.58
N LYS A 78 -5.92 8.97 -13.15
CA LYS A 78 -5.28 8.30 -12.00
C LYS A 78 -4.26 7.26 -12.44
N ASN A 79 -4.11 6.99 -13.73
CA ASN A 79 -3.18 5.98 -14.25
C ASN A 79 -1.72 6.38 -14.08
N ASP A 80 -1.41 7.67 -14.10
CA ASP A 80 -0.04 8.19 -13.95
C ASP A 80 0.36 8.48 -12.50
N PHE A 81 -0.56 8.34 -11.56
CA PHE A 81 -0.34 8.67 -10.15
C PHE A 81 -0.51 7.46 -9.23
N PHE A 82 0.09 7.56 -8.06
CA PHE A 82 -0.19 6.69 -6.93
C PHE A 82 -0.26 7.50 -5.65
N THR A 83 -0.92 6.94 -4.64
CA THR A 83 -1.02 7.50 -3.30
C THR A 83 -0.88 6.39 -2.26
N PHE A 84 -0.83 6.76 -0.99
CA PHE A 84 -1.05 5.86 0.13
C PHE A 84 -2.22 6.40 0.94
N ALA A 85 -3.33 5.67 0.97
CA ALA A 85 -4.47 5.99 1.79
C ALA A 85 -4.93 4.75 2.59
N PRO A 86 -5.60 4.93 3.73
CA PRO A 86 -6.29 3.83 4.40
C PRO A 86 -7.23 3.11 3.44
N GLU A 87 -7.38 1.79 3.62
CA GLU A 87 -8.12 0.86 2.74
C GLU A 87 -7.48 0.51 1.38
N ASP A 88 -6.38 1.16 1.01
CA ASP A 88 -5.60 0.72 -0.16
C ASP A 88 -4.94 -0.63 0.12
N ILE A 89 -4.67 -1.40 -0.93
CA ILE A 89 -4.09 -2.74 -0.79
C ILE A 89 -2.60 -2.67 -1.12
N VAL A 90 -1.76 -3.28 -0.30
CA VAL A 90 -0.34 -3.48 -0.55
C VAL A 90 -0.02 -4.97 -0.61
N VAL A 91 0.77 -5.37 -1.62
CA VAL A 91 1.19 -6.75 -1.82
C VAL A 91 2.70 -6.78 -1.95
N ARG A 92 3.36 -7.69 -1.23
CA ARG A 92 4.79 -7.93 -1.44
C ARG A 92 5.03 -8.65 -2.76
N GLY A 93 5.83 -8.05 -3.63
CA GLY A 93 6.17 -8.56 -4.96
C GLY A 93 5.76 -7.65 -6.11
N GLU A 94 6.18 -8.01 -7.32
CA GLU A 94 5.79 -7.36 -8.57
C GLU A 94 4.60 -8.14 -9.18
N ILE A 95 3.39 -7.67 -8.92
CA ILE A 95 2.16 -8.36 -9.32
C ILE A 95 1.69 -7.82 -10.67
N THR A 96 1.43 -8.72 -11.62
CA THR A 96 0.95 -8.37 -12.97
C THR A 96 -0.57 -8.50 -13.12
N ASP A 97 -1.25 -9.02 -12.11
CA ASP A 97 -2.71 -9.13 -12.10
C ASP A 97 -3.33 -7.72 -12.01
N GLU A 98 -4.46 -7.51 -12.68
CA GLU A 98 -5.26 -6.29 -12.55
C GLU A 98 -6.53 -6.62 -11.75
N LEU A 99 -6.88 -5.75 -10.81
CA LEU A 99 -8.07 -5.91 -10.00
C LEU A 99 -9.20 -5.11 -10.63
N ILE A 100 -10.19 -5.81 -11.18
CA ILE A 100 -11.35 -5.19 -11.84
C ILE A 100 -12.55 -5.23 -10.89
N LYS A 101 -12.64 -6.25 -10.03
CA LYS A 101 -13.76 -6.49 -9.13
C LYS A 101 -13.29 -6.81 -7.71
N GLN A 102 -14.19 -6.63 -6.75
CA GLN A 102 -13.94 -6.97 -5.35
C GLN A 102 -13.58 -8.46 -5.16
N LYS A 103 -14.16 -9.36 -5.96
CA LYS A 103 -13.79 -10.79 -5.96
C LYS A 103 -12.32 -11.03 -6.31
N ASP A 104 -11.72 -10.15 -7.13
CA ASP A 104 -10.31 -10.28 -7.50
C ASP A 104 -9.40 -10.01 -6.29
N VAL A 105 -9.85 -9.24 -5.30
CA VAL A 105 -9.12 -9.02 -4.04
C VAL A 105 -9.04 -10.30 -3.20
N GLU A 106 -10.13 -11.08 -3.16
CA GLU A 106 -10.14 -12.39 -2.49
C GLU A 106 -9.21 -13.36 -3.21
N HIS A 107 -9.30 -13.44 -4.53
CA HIS A 107 -8.38 -14.24 -5.35
C HIS A 107 -6.90 -13.82 -5.18
N LEU A 108 -6.63 -12.52 -5.02
CA LEU A 108 -5.30 -12.00 -4.75
C LEU A 108 -4.78 -12.50 -3.40
N LYS A 109 -5.62 -12.52 -2.35
CA LYS A 109 -5.27 -13.05 -1.03
C LYS A 109 -4.99 -14.55 -1.06
N ASP A 110 -5.77 -15.30 -1.84
CA ASP A 110 -5.57 -16.75 -1.99
C ASP A 110 -4.29 -17.08 -2.77
N LYS A 111 -3.99 -16.28 -3.81
CA LYS A 111 -2.83 -16.48 -4.70
C LYS A 111 -1.53 -15.97 -4.07
N TYR A 112 -1.59 -14.90 -3.28
CA TYR A 112 -0.43 -14.26 -2.67
C TYR A 112 -0.62 -14.12 -1.15
N GLY A 113 0.21 -14.80 -0.35
CA GLY A 113 0.09 -14.77 1.12
C GLY A 113 0.42 -13.43 1.79
N ASN A 114 1.06 -12.50 1.07
CA ASN A 114 1.53 -11.21 1.60
C ASN A 114 0.70 -10.03 1.09
N VAL A 115 -0.62 -10.20 1.02
CA VAL A 115 -1.58 -9.12 0.76
C VAL A 115 -1.99 -8.51 2.10
N ARG A 116 -1.89 -7.19 2.22
CA ARG A 116 -2.29 -6.41 3.40
C ARG A 116 -3.07 -5.17 2.99
N ILE A 117 -3.92 -4.68 3.88
CA ILE A 117 -4.70 -3.46 3.71
C ILE A 117 -4.02 -2.36 4.51
N ILE A 118 -3.79 -1.21 3.90
CA ILE A 118 -3.19 -0.06 4.56
C ILE A 118 -4.13 0.44 5.66
N ALA A 119 -3.62 0.46 6.89
CA ALA A 119 -4.32 1.02 8.04
C ALA A 119 -3.85 2.46 8.32
N ILE A 120 -2.52 2.66 8.35
CA ILE A 120 -1.90 3.93 8.75
C ILE A 120 -0.78 4.28 7.78
N VAL A 121 -0.68 5.57 7.45
CA VAL A 121 0.40 6.14 6.64
C VAL A 121 1.00 7.32 7.38
N GLU A 122 2.31 7.27 7.61
CA GLU A 122 3.09 8.34 8.22
C GLU A 122 4.08 8.89 7.19
N THR A 123 4.19 10.21 7.11
CA THR A 123 5.14 10.89 6.22
C THR A 123 6.34 11.31 7.04
N ASN A 124 7.50 10.69 6.80
CA ASN A 124 8.76 11.04 7.44
C ASN A 124 9.62 11.82 6.45
N ASP A 125 9.42 13.14 6.41
CA ASP A 125 10.12 14.09 5.53
C ASP A 125 11.31 14.79 6.20
N ASN A 126 11.66 14.38 7.42
CA ASN A 126 12.79 14.91 8.17
C ASN A 126 14.12 14.24 7.77
N GLY A 127 15.23 14.97 7.94
CA GLY A 127 16.58 14.47 7.70
C GLY A 127 17.06 14.60 6.25
N SER A 128 18.05 13.81 5.87
CA SER A 128 18.59 13.83 4.50
C SER A 128 17.61 13.17 3.52
N PRO A 129 17.62 13.55 2.22
CA PRO A 129 16.72 12.94 1.22
C PRO A 129 16.82 11.40 1.14
N ALA A 130 17.96 10.82 1.49
CA ALA A 130 18.17 9.36 1.52
C ALA A 130 17.49 8.64 2.71
N LEU A 131 17.01 9.40 3.69
CA LEU A 131 16.27 8.93 4.87
C LEU A 131 14.79 9.28 4.81
N GLN A 132 14.37 10.20 3.93
CA GLN A 132 12.97 10.56 3.78
C GLN A 132 12.15 9.41 3.16
N HIS A 133 11.03 9.08 3.80
CA HIS A 133 10.21 7.94 3.41
C HIS A 133 8.76 8.06 3.93
N TRP A 134 7.86 7.31 3.31
CA TRP A 134 6.57 6.99 3.90
C TRP A 134 6.72 5.72 4.72
N LYS A 135 6.17 5.71 5.94
CA LYS A 135 5.96 4.49 6.72
C LYS A 135 4.49 4.09 6.56
N VAL A 136 4.27 2.93 5.98
CA VAL A 136 2.95 2.36 5.72
C VAL A 136 2.78 1.16 6.64
N THR A 137 1.79 1.22 7.53
CA THR A 137 1.40 0.11 8.39
C THR A 137 0.17 -0.54 7.80
N ALA A 138 0.23 -1.84 7.51
CA ALA A 138 -0.84 -2.58 6.85
C ALA A 138 -1.16 -3.90 7.57
N GLU A 139 -2.43 -4.31 7.56
CA GLU A 139 -2.96 -5.51 8.25
C GLU A 139 -3.88 -6.35 7.35
#